data_AF-A0A502DSA8-F1
#
_entry.id   AF-A0A502DSA8-F1
#
_cell.length_a   1.000
_cell.length_b   1.000
_cell.length_c   1.000
_cell.angle_alpha   90.00
_cell.angle_beta   90.00
_cell.angle_gamma   90.00
#
_symmetry.space_group_name_H-M   'P 1'
#
loop_
_entity.id
_entity.type
_entity.pdbx_description
1 polymer ?
#
loop_
_entity_poly.entity_id
_entity_poly.type
_entity_poly.pdbx_seq_one_letter_code
_entity_poly.pdbx_strand_id
1 'polypeptide(L)'
;MSSDRVTAAVAAYVAAAAELAELDCGAFTHSELLELLGALEAVAWRLPALEHRIIARLQREASAVQLGAKSLKAVLTERLRISGKDAARRLAEAKELGPRQSFSGEPLAPLLA
;
A
#
# COMPACT_ATOMS: atom_id res chain seq x y z
N MET A 1 -16.96 -3.31 -4.89
CA MET A 1 -16.76 -1.93 -4.40
C MET A 1 -16.63 -1.04 -5.63
N SER A 2 -17.40 0.05 -5.75
CA SER A 2 -17.23 0.97 -6.88
C SER A 2 -15.84 1.60 -6.82
N SER A 3 -15.14 1.67 -7.95
CA SER A 3 -13.79 2.27 -8.07
C SER A 3 -13.76 3.69 -7.48
N ASP A 4 -14.85 4.45 -7.65
CA ASP A 4 -14.98 5.82 -7.15
C ASP A 4 -14.90 5.90 -5.62
N ARG A 5 -15.47 4.92 -4.91
CA ARG A 5 -15.42 4.86 -3.44
C ARG A 5 -14.01 4.61 -2.94
N VAL A 6 -13.23 3.78 -3.65
CA VAL A 6 -11.84 3.50 -3.30
C VAL A 6 -10.98 4.75 -3.50
N THR A 7 -11.11 5.42 -4.64
CA THR A 7 -10.37 6.66 -4.93
C THR A 7 -10.73 7.78 -3.94
N ALA A 8 -12.01 7.96 -3.62
CA ALA A 8 -12.45 8.94 -2.64
C ALA A 8 -11.88 8.67 -1.23
N ALA A 9 -11.84 7.41 -0.81
CA ALA A 9 -11.27 7.03 0.49
C ALA A 9 -9.75 7.30 0.54
N VAL A 10 -9.02 7.03 -0.54
CA VAL A 10 -7.58 7.36 -0.64
C VAL A 10 -7.36 8.87 -0.60
N ALA A 11 -8.19 9.65 -1.30
CA ALA A 11 -8.10 11.11 -1.29
C ALA A 11 -8.34 11.68 0.12
N ALA A 12 -9.36 11.18 0.83
CA ALA A 12 -9.64 11.57 2.20
C ALA A 12 -8.48 11.23 3.16
N TYR A 13 -7.86 10.06 2.98
CA TYR A 13 -6.68 9.66 3.74
C TYR A 13 -5.49 10.62 3.53
N VAL A 14 -5.20 10.97 2.28
CA VAL A 14 -4.12 11.92 1.93
C VAL A 14 -4.40 13.30 2.53
N ALA A 15 -5.65 13.78 2.47
CA ALA A 15 -6.04 15.06 3.05
C ALA A 15 -5.86 15.07 4.58
N ALA A 16 -6.31 14.02 5.28
CA ALA A 16 -6.14 13.91 6.74
C ALA A 16 -4.65 13.84 7.14
N ALA A 17 -3.82 13.12 6.37
CA ALA A 17 -2.38 13.07 6.62
C ALA A 17 -1.71 14.44 6.44
N ALA A 18 -2.13 15.23 5.45
CA ALA A 18 -1.64 16.59 5.23
C ALA A 18 -2.09 17.53 6.36
N GLU A 19 -3.33 17.43 6.82
CA GLU A 19 -3.84 18.19 7.98
C GLU A 19 -3.02 17.89 9.24
N LEU A 20 -2.81 16.60 9.56
CA LEU A 20 -2.02 16.19 10.72
C LEU A 20 -0.57 16.71 10.68
N ALA A 21 0.02 16.89 9.50
CA ALA A 21 1.38 17.40 9.36
C ALA A 21 1.52 18.89 9.73
N GLU A 22 0.43 19.64 9.72
CA GLU A 22 0.39 21.08 10.06
C GLU A 22 -0.01 21.34 11.53
N LEU A 23 -0.44 20.31 12.26
CA LEU A 23 -0.90 20.42 13.64
C LEU A 23 0.25 20.24 14.65
N ASP A 24 0.23 21.04 15.72
CA ASP A 24 1.16 20.91 16.84
C ASP A 24 0.66 19.92 17.89
N CYS A 25 1.58 19.24 18.55
CA CYS A 25 1.29 18.26 19.59
C CYS A 25 1.56 18.78 21.02
N GLY A 26 1.86 20.08 21.19
CA GLY A 26 2.31 20.66 22.46
C GLY A 26 1.26 20.68 23.57
N ALA A 27 -0.02 20.50 23.26
CA ALA A 27 -1.10 20.42 24.24
C ALA A 27 -1.33 19.01 24.82
N PHE A 28 -0.70 17.97 24.24
CA PHE A 28 -0.92 16.59 24.68
C PHE A 28 -0.02 16.19 25.85
N THR A 29 -0.59 15.41 26.75
CA THR A 29 0.16 14.67 27.78
C THR A 29 0.93 13.50 27.16
N HIS A 30 1.93 12.98 27.88
CA HIS A 30 2.69 11.81 27.43
C HIS A 30 1.81 10.57 27.16
N SER A 31 0.75 10.35 27.95
CA SER A 31 -0.19 9.25 27.71
C SER A 31 -0.99 9.47 26.43
N GLU A 32 -1.48 10.67 26.17
CA GLU A 32 -2.22 10.98 24.94
C GLU A 32 -1.31 10.87 23.71
N LEU A 33 -0.04 11.27 23.82
CA LEU A 33 0.95 11.07 22.75
C LEU A 33 1.16 9.58 22.42
N LEU A 34 1.19 8.71 23.43
CA LEU A 34 1.29 7.26 23.21
C LEU A 34 0.02 6.70 22.55
N GLU A 35 -1.16 7.19 22.92
CA GLU A 35 -2.42 6.81 22.28
C GLU A 35 -2.47 7.25 20.80
N LEU A 36 -2.03 8.48 20.51
CA LEU A 36 -1.91 9.00 19.15
C LEU A 36 -0.94 8.15 18.31
N LEU A 37 0.22 7.80 18.85
CA LEU A 37 1.17 6.92 18.18
C LEU A 37 0.57 5.54 17.91
N GLY A 38 -0.16 4.96 18.88
CA GLY A 38 -0.85 3.69 18.69
C GLY A 38 -1.89 3.74 17.57
N ALA A 39 -2.64 4.83 17.46
CA ALA A 39 -3.61 5.04 16.38
C ALA A 39 -2.92 5.17 15.01
N LEU A 40 -1.82 5.92 14.92
CA LEU A 40 -1.04 6.07 13.70
C LEU A 40 -0.39 4.74 13.27
N GLU A 41 0.13 3.94 14.21
CA GLU A 41 0.67 2.62 13.92
C GLU A 41 -0.40 1.65 13.43
N ALA A 42 -1.60 1.66 14.02
CA ALA A 42 -2.71 0.85 13.55
C ALA A 42 -3.07 1.15 12.08
N VAL A 43 -2.97 2.41 11.66
CA VAL A 43 -3.09 2.83 10.26
C VAL A 43 -1.90 2.32 9.43
N ALA A 44 -0.68 2.56 9.90
CA ALA A 44 0.55 2.17 9.21
C ALA A 44 0.63 0.67 8.95
N TRP A 45 0.15 -0.18 9.87
CA TRP A 45 0.15 -1.64 9.69
C TRP A 45 -0.89 -2.13 8.69
N ARG A 46 -1.99 -1.39 8.51
CA ARG A 46 -3.06 -1.77 7.57
C ARG A 46 -2.75 -1.36 6.13
N LEU A 47 -1.94 -0.32 5.93
CA LEU A 47 -1.65 0.22 4.61
C LEU A 47 -0.88 -0.77 3.72
N PRO A 48 0.16 -1.50 4.18
CA PRO A 48 0.84 -2.53 3.39
C PRO A 48 -0.10 -3.60 2.85
N ALA A 49 -1.08 -4.05 3.65
CA ALA A 49 -2.05 -5.03 3.18
C ALA A 49 -2.88 -4.52 2.00
N LEU A 50 -3.23 -3.23 1.96
CA LEU A 50 -3.89 -2.62 0.80
C LEU A 50 -2.93 -2.53 -0.40
N GLU A 51 -1.70 -2.08 -0.17
CA GLU A 51 -0.66 -1.98 -1.21
C GLU A 51 -0.40 -3.34 -1.87
N HIS A 52 -0.30 -4.41 -1.07
CA HIS A 52 -0.09 -5.77 -1.57
C HIS A 52 -1.22 -6.20 -2.50
N ARG A 53 -2.49 -5.85 -2.22
CA ARG A 53 -3.61 -6.15 -3.16
C ARG A 53 -3.44 -5.43 -4.49
N ILE A 54 -3.06 -4.15 -4.45
CA ILE A 54 -2.86 -3.31 -5.65
C ILE A 54 -1.69 -3.85 -6.47
N ILE A 55 -0.56 -4.12 -5.82
CA ILE A 55 0.66 -4.61 -6.46
C ILE A 55 0.45 -6.03 -6.99
N ALA A 56 -0.20 -6.94 -6.24
CA ALA A 56 -0.50 -8.29 -6.71
C ALA A 56 -1.40 -8.27 -7.95
N ARG A 57 -2.37 -7.35 -8.01
CA ARG A 57 -3.18 -7.14 -9.21
C ARG A 57 -2.35 -6.64 -10.39
N LEU A 58 -1.49 -5.64 -10.17
CA LEU A 58 -0.55 -5.16 -11.19
C LEU A 58 0.37 -6.28 -11.70
N GLN A 59 0.88 -7.13 -10.81
CA GLN A 59 1.72 -8.29 -11.19
C GLN A 59 0.99 -9.32 -12.05
N ARG A 60 -0.34 -9.48 -11.86
CA ARG A 60 -1.15 -10.40 -12.65
C ARG A 60 -1.59 -9.83 -14.00
N GLU A 61 -1.98 -8.57 -14.01
CA GLU A 61 -2.72 -7.98 -15.15
C GLU A 61 -1.85 -7.09 -16.03
N ALA A 62 -0.77 -6.49 -15.50
CA ALA A 62 0.01 -5.50 -16.24
C ALA A 62 1.27 -6.09 -16.89
N SER A 63 1.53 -5.70 -18.13
CA SER A 63 2.83 -5.89 -18.78
C SER A 63 3.73 -4.69 -18.54
N ALA A 64 4.94 -4.91 -18.01
CA ALA A 64 5.91 -3.84 -17.83
C ALA A 64 6.24 -3.12 -19.14
N VAL A 65 6.29 -3.85 -20.26
CA VAL A 65 6.56 -3.29 -21.60
C VAL A 65 5.44 -2.34 -22.04
N GLN A 66 4.17 -2.71 -21.81
CA GLN A 66 3.03 -1.83 -22.09
C GLN A 66 3.03 -0.58 -21.20
N LEU A 67 3.63 -0.67 -20.01
CA LEU A 67 3.86 0.46 -19.11
C LEU A 67 5.16 1.24 -19.42
N GLY A 68 5.84 0.92 -20.52
CA GLY A 68 7.04 1.63 -20.98
C GLY A 68 8.32 1.33 -20.20
N ALA A 69 8.39 0.17 -19.52
CA ALA A 69 9.53 -0.18 -18.67
C ALA A 69 10.00 -1.63 -18.89
N LYS A 70 11.26 -1.89 -18.54
CA LYS A 70 11.87 -3.23 -18.64
C LYS A 70 11.38 -4.23 -17.60
N SER A 71 10.78 -3.77 -16.50
CA SER A 71 10.24 -4.61 -15.43
C SER A 71 9.28 -3.82 -14.54
N LEU A 72 8.37 -4.51 -13.84
CA LEU A 72 7.50 -3.85 -12.85
C LEU A 72 8.28 -3.20 -11.72
N LYS A 73 9.44 -3.77 -11.34
CA LYS A 73 10.37 -3.12 -10.41
C LYS A 73 10.81 -1.74 -10.91
N ALA A 74 11.14 -1.63 -12.21
CA ALA A 74 11.50 -0.35 -12.82
C ALA A 74 10.31 0.62 -12.86
N VAL A 75 9.10 0.13 -13.17
CA VAL A 75 7.86 0.93 -13.09
C VAL A 75 7.70 1.54 -11.70
N LEU A 76 7.74 0.71 -10.64
CA LEU A 76 7.52 1.18 -9.27
C LEU A 76 8.62 2.12 -8.79
N THR A 77 9.89 1.81 -9.08
CA THR A 77 11.03 2.68 -8.75
C THR A 77 10.84 4.08 -9.33
N GLU A 78 10.51 4.18 -10.63
CA GLU A 78 10.35 5.46 -11.31
C GLU A 78 9.08 6.20 -10.87
N ARG A 79 7.93 5.52 -10.87
CA ARG A 79 6.63 6.15 -10.60
C ARG A 79 6.46 6.57 -9.14
N LEU A 80 6.98 5.77 -8.20
CA LEU A 80 6.84 6.03 -6.77
C LEU A 80 8.07 6.72 -6.17
N ARG A 81 9.14 6.91 -6.95
CA ARG A 81 10.42 7.50 -6.51
C ARG A 81 11.01 6.79 -5.30
N ILE A 82 10.88 5.46 -5.26
CA ILE A 82 11.43 4.60 -4.20
C ILE A 82 12.70 3.90 -4.70
N SER A 83 13.53 3.43 -3.77
CA SER A 83 14.71 2.64 -4.14
C SER A 83 14.31 1.33 -4.84
N GLY A 84 15.20 0.82 -5.71
CA GLY A 84 14.99 -0.49 -6.32
C GLY A 84 14.94 -1.64 -5.29
N LYS A 85 15.55 -1.47 -4.11
CA LYS A 85 15.45 -2.44 -3.00
C LYS A 85 14.04 -2.43 -2.42
N ASP A 86 13.47 -1.24 -2.20
CA ASP A 86 12.11 -1.11 -1.67
C ASP A 86 11.06 -1.63 -2.66
N ALA A 87 11.18 -1.27 -3.95
CA ALA A 87 10.30 -1.78 -5.00
C ALA A 87 10.35 -3.31 -5.08
N ALA A 88 11.54 -3.92 -4.99
CA ALA A 88 11.69 -5.37 -5.00
C ALA A 88 11.05 -6.03 -3.77
N ARG A 89 11.24 -5.45 -2.59
CA ARG A 89 10.63 -5.91 -1.34
C ARG A 89 9.10 -5.90 -1.44
N ARG A 90 8.50 -4.78 -1.84
CA ARG A 90 7.03 -4.68 -1.97
C ARG A 90 6.46 -5.65 -3.01
N LEU A 91 7.18 -5.90 -4.11
CA LEU A 91 6.80 -6.91 -5.11
C LEU A 91 6.85 -8.34 -4.55
N ALA A 92 7.84 -8.65 -3.71
CA ALA A 92 7.96 -9.96 -3.07
C ALA A 92 6.85 -10.16 -2.02
N GLU A 93 6.66 -9.19 -1.14
CA GLU A 93 5.61 -9.23 -0.12
C GLU A 93 4.22 -9.32 -0.76
N ALA A 94 3.94 -8.56 -1.83
CA ALA A 94 2.66 -8.66 -2.53
C ALA A 94 2.42 -10.04 -3.16
N LYS A 95 3.49 -10.73 -3.58
CA LYS A 95 3.39 -12.10 -4.11
C LYS A 95 3.10 -13.13 -3.01
N GLU A 96 3.66 -12.93 -1.82
CA GLU A 96 3.55 -13.87 -0.69
C GLU A 96 2.28 -13.65 0.16
N LEU A 97 1.97 -12.39 0.43
CA LEU A 97 0.92 -11.93 1.35
C LEU A 97 -0.31 -11.38 0.64
N GLY A 98 -0.21 -11.06 -0.66
CA GLY A 98 -1.33 -10.56 -1.44
C GLY A 98 -2.36 -11.65 -1.78
N PRO A 99 -3.58 -11.25 -2.19
CA PRO A 99 -4.63 -12.19 -2.59
C PRO A 99 -4.18 -13.00 -3.81
N ARG A 100 -4.28 -14.32 -3.70
CA ARG A 100 -3.94 -15.27 -4.76
C ARG A 100 -5.20 -15.84 -5.39
N GLN A 101 -5.09 -16.21 -6.65
CA GLN A 101 -6.18 -16.85 -7.41
C GLN A 101 -5.62 -18.05 -8.17
N SER A 102 -6.44 -19.08 -8.34
CA SER A 102 -6.15 -20.21 -9.22
C SER A 102 -6.19 -19.78 -10.68
N PHE A 103 -5.78 -20.67 -11.59
CA PHE A 103 -5.94 -20.44 -13.03
C PHE A 103 -7.41 -20.24 -13.45
N SER A 104 -8.36 -20.82 -12.72
CA SER A 104 -9.80 -20.63 -12.93
C SER A 104 -10.36 -19.36 -12.25
N GLY A 105 -9.52 -18.59 -11.55
CA GLY A 105 -9.92 -17.36 -10.86
C GLY A 105 -10.39 -17.54 -9.41
N GLU A 106 -10.43 -18.77 -8.92
CA GLU A 106 -10.88 -19.07 -7.55
C GLU A 106 -9.88 -18.53 -6.51
N PRO A 107 -10.33 -17.88 -5.42
CA PRO A 107 -9.44 -17.38 -4.37
C PRO A 107 -8.62 -18.51 -3.74
N LEU A 108 -7.32 -18.26 -3.56
CA LEU A 108 -6.39 -19.14 -2.84
C LEU A 108 -5.90 -18.44 -1.57
N ALA A 109 -5.62 -19.22 -0.53
CA ALA A 109 -5.00 -18.72 0.69
C ALA A 109 -3.63 -18.07 0.40
N PRO A 110 -3.24 -17.04 1.17
CA PRO A 110 -1.89 -16.47 1.09
C PRO A 110 -0.84 -17.55 1.41
N LEU A 111 0.39 -17.37 0.88
CA LEU A 111 1.46 -18.35 1.07
C LEU A 111 1.99 -18.35 2.50
N LEU A 112 1.92 -17.19 3.15
CA LEU A 112 2.27 -16.98 4.55
C LEU A 112 1.04 -16.39 5.24
N ALA A 113 0.64 -16.99 6.36
CA ALA A 113 -0.50 -16.60 7.18
C ALA A 113 -0.03 -16.14 8.56
#